data_AF-A0A966BIV5-F1
#
_entry.id   AF-A0A966BIV5-F1
#
_cell.length_a   1.000
_cell.length_b   1.000
_cell.length_c   1.000
_cell.angle_alpha   90.00
_cell.angle_beta   90.00
_cell.angle_gamma   90.00
#
_symmetry.space_group_name_H-M   'P 1'
#
loop_
_entity.id
_entity.type
_entity.pdbx_description
1 polymer ?
#
loop_
_entity_poly.entity_id
_entity_poly.type
_entity_poly.pdbx_seq_one_letter_code
_entity_poly.pdbx_strand_id
1 'polypeptide(L)'
;LDEALKPLFSGDKPLVLVLGGGTGAIAINKLVQDSKSELLNHCHLIHVTGRNKGNLENETNPEAGKGIYLSWEFLSHSQLLAIMDKATLVV
;
A
#
# COMPACT_ATOMS: atom_id res chain seq x y z
N LEU A 1 -10.81 -11.56 -5.92
CA LEU A 1 -9.74 -10.68 -5.40
C LEU A 1 -9.02 -10.13 -6.63
N ASP A 2 -8.72 -8.85 -6.68
CA ASP A 2 -8.01 -8.25 -7.82
C ASP A 2 -6.69 -9.01 -8.06
N GLU A 3 -6.40 -9.38 -9.31
CA GLU A 3 -5.19 -10.16 -9.65
C GLU A 3 -3.92 -9.42 -9.23
N ALA A 4 -3.95 -8.09 -9.28
CA ALA A 4 -2.84 -7.24 -8.85
C ALA A 4 -2.51 -7.37 -7.35
N LEU A 5 -3.45 -7.82 -6.52
CA LEU A 5 -3.26 -7.95 -5.08
C LEU A 5 -2.69 -9.29 -4.65
N LYS A 6 -2.83 -10.35 -5.47
CA LYS A 6 -2.37 -11.70 -5.12
C LYS A 6 -0.90 -11.76 -4.65
N PRO A 7 0.06 -11.09 -5.31
CA PRO A 7 1.46 -11.14 -4.89
C PRO A 7 1.73 -10.60 -3.49
N LEU A 8 0.88 -9.69 -2.99
CA LEU A 8 1.04 -9.07 -1.66
C LEU A 8 0.66 -10.03 -0.52
N PHE A 9 -0.15 -11.06 -0.82
CA PHE A 9 -0.67 -11.99 0.19
C PHE A 9 0.06 -13.34 0.19
N SER A 10 0.86 -13.62 -0.84
CA SER A 10 1.60 -14.86 -1.00
C SER A 10 3.07 -14.77 -0.58
N GLY A 11 3.54 -13.59 -0.17
CA GLY A 11 4.92 -13.34 0.20
C GLY A 11 5.22 -13.57 1.68
N ASP A 12 6.51 -13.63 2.02
CA ASP A 12 7.01 -13.86 3.38
C ASP A 12 7.02 -12.60 4.26
N LYS A 13 6.67 -11.42 3.69
CA LYS A 13 6.67 -10.14 4.41
C LYS A 13 5.25 -9.78 4.85
N PRO A 14 5.08 -9.12 6.01
CA PRO A 14 3.79 -8.63 6.46
C PRO A 14 3.23 -7.59 5.48
N LEU A 15 1.90 -7.52 5.41
CA LEU A 15 1.21 -6.48 4.65
C LEU A 15 0.80 -5.32 5.57
N VAL A 16 1.21 -4.11 5.20
CA VAL A 16 0.81 -2.86 5.84
C VAL A 16 -0.17 -2.12 4.93
N LEU A 17 -1.32 -1.73 5.49
CA LEU A 17 -2.29 -0.85 4.85
C LEU A 17 -2.20 0.54 5.47
N VAL A 18 -2.00 1.57 4.65
CA VAL A 18 -2.00 2.97 5.09
C VAL A 18 -3.20 3.72 4.50
N LEU A 19 -3.98 4.38 5.35
CA LEU A 19 -5.19 5.11 4.99
C LEU A 19 -5.02 6.61 5.25
N GLY A 20 -4.96 7.43 4.19
CA GLY A 20 -4.84 8.89 4.31
C GLY A 20 -6.13 9.64 4.67
N GLY A 21 -7.27 8.96 4.87
CA GLY A 21 -8.59 9.59 5.05
C GLY A 21 -9.15 10.26 3.79
N GLY A 22 -10.41 10.71 3.84
CA GLY A 22 -11.18 11.15 2.65
C GLY A 22 -10.64 12.40 1.92
N THR A 23 -9.86 13.24 2.59
CA THR A 23 -9.21 14.42 2.00
C THR A 23 -7.73 14.20 1.65
N GLY A 24 -7.21 12.98 1.90
CA GLY A 24 -5.81 12.63 1.73
C GLY A 24 -4.91 13.43 2.67
N ALA A 25 -4.50 12.86 3.79
CA ALA A 25 -3.57 13.45 4.73
C ALA A 25 -2.21 13.67 4.03
N ILE A 26 -1.96 14.90 3.56
CA ILE A 26 -0.77 15.25 2.78
C ILE A 26 0.50 14.82 3.52
N ALA A 27 0.53 15.07 4.83
CA ALA A 27 1.65 14.74 5.70
C ALA A 27 1.90 13.22 5.74
N ILE A 28 0.86 12.39 5.83
CA ILE A 28 0.99 10.93 5.81
C ILE A 28 1.50 10.48 4.45
N ASN A 29 0.89 10.97 3.36
CA ASN A 29 1.31 10.56 2.01
C ASN A 29 2.78 10.87 1.77
N LYS A 30 3.24 12.06 2.20
CA LYS A 30 4.64 12.46 2.09
C LYS A 30 5.56 11.61 2.96
N LEU A 31 5.19 11.37 4.22
CA LEU A 31 5.96 10.54 5.13
C LEU A 31 6.13 9.12 4.58
N VAL A 32 5.04 8.51 4.09
CA VAL A 32 5.09 7.17 3.48
C VAL A 32 5.98 7.15 2.25
N GLN A 33 5.89 8.16 1.38
CA GLN A 33 6.70 8.24 0.18
C GLN A 33 8.19 8.41 0.51
N ASP A 34 8.51 9.29 1.47
CA ASP A 34 9.87 9.58 1.91
C ASP A 34 10.50 8.34 2.62
N SER A 35 9.69 7.53 3.32
CA SER A 35 10.12 6.30 3.99
C SER A 35 9.98 5.01 3.17
N LYS A 36 9.44 5.08 1.94
CA LYS A 36 9.03 3.92 1.12
C LYS A 36 10.15 2.88 0.98
N SER A 37 11.35 3.31 0.58
CA SER A 37 12.47 2.40 0.33
C SER A 37 12.87 1.57 1.56
N GLU A 38 12.83 2.19 2.74
CA GLU A 38 13.11 1.52 4.01
C GLU A 38 11.98 0.57 4.40
N LEU A 39 10.72 1.02 4.30
CA LEU A 39 9.55 0.20 4.59
C LEU A 39 9.51 -1.08 3.75
N LEU A 40 9.88 -1.01 2.46
CA LEU A 40 9.91 -2.18 1.58
C LEU A 40 10.98 -3.21 1.96
N ASN A 41 11.96 -2.88 2.80
CA ASN A 41 12.85 -3.90 3.37
C ASN A 41 12.10 -4.81 4.37
N HIS A 42 11.01 -4.33 4.96
CA HIS A 42 10.30 -4.99 6.05
C HIS A 42 8.92 -5.50 5.67
N CYS A 43 8.20 -4.84 4.78
CA CYS A 43 6.80 -5.14 4.49
C CYS A 43 6.40 -4.96 3.03
N HIS A 44 5.28 -5.57 2.66
CA HIS A 44 4.46 -5.13 1.54
C HIS A 44 3.60 -3.93 1.99
N LEU A 45 3.33 -3.00 1.07
CA LEU A 45 2.66 -1.75 1.41
C LEU A 45 1.54 -1.44 0.41
N ILE A 46 0.31 -1.33 0.92
CA ILE A 46 -0.84 -0.76 0.22
C ILE A 46 -1.12 0.61 0.80
N HIS A 47 -1.20 1.63 -0.04
CA HIS A 47 -1.36 3.02 0.39
C HIS A 47 -2.55 3.69 -0.30
N VAL A 48 -3.55 4.09 0.49
CA VAL A 48 -4.72 4.84 0.01
C VAL A 48 -4.47 6.34 0.16
N THR A 49 -4.23 7.02 -0.95
CA THR A 49 -3.68 8.39 -0.98
C THR A 49 -4.74 9.49 -1.04
N GLY A 50 -5.99 9.16 -1.40
CA GLY A 50 -7.08 10.11 -1.64
C GLY A 50 -7.04 10.76 -3.03
N ARG A 51 -8.14 11.45 -3.39
CA ARG A 51 -8.35 12.04 -4.74
C ARG A 51 -7.25 13.04 -5.13
N ASN A 52 -6.87 13.04 -6.42
CA ASN A 52 -5.90 13.97 -7.00
C ASN A 52 -4.50 13.91 -6.36
N LYS A 53 -4.17 12.76 -5.75
CA LYS A 53 -2.85 12.48 -5.20
C LYS A 53 -2.22 11.22 -5.80
N GLY A 54 -2.87 10.66 -6.82
CA GLY A 54 -2.60 9.36 -7.44
C GLY A 54 -1.47 9.29 -8.47
N ASN A 55 -0.46 10.16 -8.42
CA ASN A 55 0.75 9.99 -9.23
C ASN A 55 1.94 9.51 -8.39
N LEU A 56 1.70 8.60 -7.44
CA LEU A 56 2.79 7.84 -6.81
C LEU A 56 3.05 6.62 -7.68
N GLU A 57 4.28 6.50 -8.20
CA GLU A 57 4.66 5.35 -9.02
C GLU A 57 4.58 4.08 -8.18
N ASN A 58 3.75 3.13 -8.64
CA ASN A 58 3.67 1.79 -8.09
C ASN A 58 4.99 1.07 -8.39
N GLU A 59 5.59 0.46 -7.37
CA GLU A 59 6.77 -0.39 -7.56
C GLU A 59 6.32 -1.85 -7.60
N THR A 60 5.97 -2.27 -8.81
CA THR A 60 5.58 -3.64 -9.15
C THR A 60 6.75 -4.52 -9.57
N ASN A 61 7.93 -3.92 -9.81
CA ASN A 61 9.18 -4.64 -10.09
C ASN A 61 10.16 -4.45 -8.92
N PRO A 62 9.88 -5.06 -7.75
CA PRO A 62 10.73 -4.90 -6.59
C PRO A 62 12.12 -5.45 -6.90
N GLU A 63 13.15 -4.75 -6.44
CA GLU A 63 14.50 -5.32 -6.34
C GLU A 63 14.41 -6.66 -5.56
N ALA A 64 15.24 -7.63 -5.94
CA ALA A 64 15.20 -8.96 -5.33
C ALA A 64 15.24 -8.88 -3.79
N GLY A 65 14.19 -9.39 -3.13
CA GLY A 65 14.07 -9.41 -1.67
C GLY A 65 13.36 -8.21 -1.03
N LYS A 66 13.00 -7.16 -1.80
CA LYS A 66 12.14 -6.07 -1.32
C LYS A 66 10.65 -6.41 -1.43
N GLY A 67 9.87 -5.75 -0.59
CA GLY A 67 8.41 -5.77 -0.63
C GLY A 67 7.86 -5.05 -1.85
N ILE A 68 6.54 -5.08 -1.99
CA ILE A 68 5.81 -4.50 -3.12
C ILE A 68 5.08 -3.27 -2.60
N TYR A 69 5.13 -2.17 -3.37
CA TYR A 69 4.38 -0.95 -3.07
C TYR A 69 3.30 -0.72 -4.11
N LEU A 70 2.06 -0.69 -3.66
CA LEU A 70 0.91 -0.31 -4.49
C LEU A 70 0.11 0.81 -3.84
N SER A 71 -0.30 1.77 -4.66
CA SER A 71 -1.08 2.92 -4.23
C SER A 71 -2.36 3.06 -5.03
N TRP A 72 -3.41 3.53 -4.35
CA TRP A 72 -4.71 3.84 -4.94
C TRP A 72 -5.24 5.13 -4.37
N GLU A 73 -5.97 5.91 -5.19
CA GLU A 73 -6.71 7.04 -4.65
C GLU A 73 -7.90 6.56 -3.80
N PHE A 74 -8.60 5.52 -4.28
CA PHE A 74 -9.74 4.91 -3.62
C PHE A 74 -9.77 3.39 -3.86
N LEU A 75 -10.21 2.66 -2.84
CA LEU A 75 -10.55 1.25 -2.91
C LEU A 75 -12.07 1.10 -2.77
N SER A 76 -12.65 0.14 -3.49
CA SER A 76 -14.04 -0.25 -3.24
C SER A 76 -14.20 -0.89 -1.86
N HIS A 77 -15.43 -0.93 -1.34
CA HIS A 77 -15.72 -1.55 -0.03
C HIS A 77 -15.23 -3.01 0.05
N SER A 78 -15.44 -3.80 -1.00
CA SER A 78 -15.02 -5.20 -1.03
C SER A 78 -13.50 -5.36 -1.07
N GLN A 79 -12.80 -4.50 -1.81
CA GLN A 79 -11.33 -4.48 -1.83
C GLN A 79 -10.79 -4.09 -0.44
N LEU A 80 -11.33 -3.03 0.16
CA LEU A 80 -10.89 -2.57 1.48
C LEU A 80 -11.09 -3.65 2.54
N LEU A 81 -12.25 -4.30 2.58
CA LEU A 81 -12.51 -5.40 3.51
C LEU A 81 -11.54 -6.57 3.32
N ALA A 82 -11.29 -6.97 2.07
CA ALA A 82 -10.39 -8.07 1.79
C ALA A 82 -8.92 -7.73 2.13
N ILE A 83 -8.50 -6.47 1.93
CA ILE A 83 -7.17 -6.02 2.32
C ILE A 83 -7.06 -5.93 3.84
N MET A 84 -8.06 -5.41 4.54
CA MET A 84 -8.06 -5.34 6.01
C MET A 84 -8.02 -6.72 6.66
N ASP A 85 -8.70 -7.72 6.09
CA ASP A 85 -8.64 -9.12 6.54
C ASP A 85 -7.22 -9.72 6.44
N LYS A 86 -6.43 -9.26 5.47
CA LYS A 86 -5.07 -9.75 5.22
C LYS A 86 -3.97 -8.87 5.80
N ALA A 87 -4.27 -7.61 6.10
CA ALA A 87 -3.31 -6.67 6.62
C ALA A 87 -2.84 -7.09 8.02
N THR A 88 -1.53 -7.14 8.20
CA THR A 88 -0.92 -7.36 9.52
C THR A 88 -1.02 -6.09 10.37
N LEU A 89 -0.97 -4.92 9.72
CA LEU A 89 -1.07 -3.62 10.36
C LEU A 89 -1.87 -2.65 9.49
N VAL A 90 -2.73 -1.86 10.12
CA VAL A 90 -3.44 -0.74 9.51
C VAL A 90 -3.02 0.55 10.21
N VAL A 91 -2.66 1.56 9.41
CA VAL A 91 -2.24 2.89 9.86
C VAL A 91 -3.20 3.95 9.31
#